data_AF-A0A2S2C6J8-F1
#
_entry.id   AF-A0A2S2C6J8-F1
#
_cell.length_a   1.000
_cell.length_b   1.000
_cell.length_c   1.000
_cell.angle_alpha   90.00
_cell.angle_beta   90.00
_cell.angle_gamma   90.00
#
_symmetry.space_group_name_H-M   'P 1'
#
loop_
_entity.id
_entity.type
_entity.pdbx_description
1 polymer ?
#
loop_
_entity_poly.entity_id
_entity_poly.type
_entity_poly.pdbx_seq_one_letter_code
_entity_poly.pdbx_strand_id
1 'polypeptide(L)'
;MTGVTATDRHGRTWELIAMDSIMCALLVADAGRSTVMSAADLIDTHGPVRLSPGGSRLSAGSCDALVDVVDLVASDPETATVEQIREVAVAARLLLGVQSVPRSP
;
A
#
# COMPACT_ATOMS: atom_id res chain seq x y z
N MET A 1 6.22 9.75 8.32
CA MET A 1 5.90 9.02 7.08
C MET A 1 5.44 7.63 7.47
N THR A 2 4.18 7.31 7.26
CA THR A 2 3.64 5.94 7.41
C THR A 2 3.84 5.21 6.08
N GLY A 3 5.08 4.79 5.82
CA GLY A 3 5.44 4.01 4.65
C GLY A 3 5.21 2.52 4.87
N VAL A 4 4.98 1.77 3.80
CA VAL A 4 5.02 0.30 3.85
C VAL A 4 6.48 -0.11 3.73
N THR A 5 6.97 -0.93 4.65
CA THR A 5 8.29 -1.54 4.52
C THR A 5 8.14 -2.99 4.10
N ALA A 6 9.13 -3.48 3.37
CA ALA A 6 9.26 -4.88 3.00
C ALA A 6 10.57 -5.43 3.57
N THR A 7 10.57 -6.65 4.05
CA THR A 7 11.78 -7.35 4.49
C THR A 7 12.04 -8.52 3.56
N ASP A 8 13.23 -8.56 2.97
CA ASP A 8 13.62 -9.68 2.11
C ASP A 8 14.12 -10.89 2.91
N ARG A 9 14.37 -12.02 2.22
CA ARG A 9 14.86 -13.25 2.84
C ARG A 9 16.22 -13.14 3.53
N HIS A 10 16.99 -12.10 3.24
CA HIS A 10 18.28 -11.81 3.87
C HIS A 10 18.13 -10.85 5.06
N GLY A 11 16.91 -10.50 5.44
CA GLY A 11 16.62 -9.60 6.55
C GLY A 11 16.83 -8.12 6.22
N ARG A 12 17.03 -7.76 4.94
CA ARG A 12 17.19 -6.35 4.56
C ARG A 12 15.82 -5.68 4.44
N THR A 13 15.75 -4.46 4.94
CA THR A 13 14.53 -3.65 4.93
C THR A 13 14.50 -2.75 3.70
N TRP A 14 13.36 -2.70 3.04
CA TRP A 14 13.08 -1.88 1.87
C TRP A 14 11.88 -0.99 2.18
N GLU A 15 11.94 0.28 1.83
CA GLU A 15 10.79 1.17 1.85
C GLU A 15 10.09 1.10 0.49
N LEU A 16 8.79 0.82 0.48
CA LEU A 16 7.99 0.84 -0.74
C LEU A 16 7.49 2.24 -1.02
N ILE A 17 7.77 2.73 -2.23
CA ILE A 17 7.46 4.07 -2.69
C ILE A 17 6.65 3.97 -3.96
N ALA A 18 5.45 4.55 -3.97
CA ALA A 18 4.68 4.73 -5.19
C ALA A 18 5.29 5.88 -6.01
N MET A 19 5.69 5.60 -7.23
CA MET A 19 6.15 6.59 -8.21
C MET A 19 5.27 6.46 -9.45
N ASP A 20 4.43 7.48 -9.68
CA ASP A 20 3.39 7.46 -10.70
C ASP A 20 2.46 6.24 -10.58
N SER A 21 2.58 5.28 -11.50
CA SER A 21 1.83 4.03 -11.57
C SER A 21 2.66 2.79 -11.22
N ILE A 22 3.91 2.97 -10.78
CA ILE A 22 4.85 1.90 -10.47
C ILE A 22 5.20 1.93 -8.99
N MET A 23 5.25 0.74 -8.37
CA MET A 23 5.75 0.60 -7.01
C MET A 23 7.25 0.28 -7.06
N CYS A 24 8.04 1.15 -6.42
CA CYS A 24 9.48 1.02 -6.27
C CYS A 24 9.82 0.60 -4.84
N ALA A 25 10.95 -0.08 -4.67
CA ALA A 25 11.52 -0.47 -3.40
C ALA A 25 12.89 0.20 -3.23
N LEU A 26 13.03 1.00 -2.18
CA LEU A 26 14.26 1.65 -1.78
C LEU A 26 14.90 0.88 -0.62
N LEU A 27 16.14 0.43 -0.77
CA LEU A 27 16.85 -0.25 0.30
C LEU A 27 17.13 0.72 1.46
N VAL A 28 16.63 0.38 2.65
CA VAL A 28 16.89 1.11 3.90
C VAL A 28 18.21 0.59 4.47
N ALA A 29 19.33 1.18 4.03
CA ALA A 29 20.66 0.87 4.54
C ALA A 29 21.25 2.06 5.29
N ASP A 30 21.98 1.80 6.38
CA ASP A 30 22.62 2.81 7.24
C ASP A 30 23.88 3.46 6.60
N ALA A 31 24.31 2.97 5.44
CA ALA A 31 25.58 3.34 4.84
C ALA A 31 25.44 3.72 3.35
N GLY A 32 25.08 4.99 3.10
CA GLY A 32 25.48 5.81 1.94
C GLY A 32 25.11 5.39 0.51
N ARG A 33 24.57 4.18 0.29
CA ARG A 33 24.28 3.65 -1.05
C ARG A 33 22.80 3.32 -1.17
N SER A 34 22.03 4.28 -1.68
CA SER A 34 20.62 4.09 -2.01
C SER A 34 20.49 3.15 -3.21
N THR A 35 19.91 1.97 -2.99
CA THR A 35 19.54 1.05 -4.07
C THR A 35 18.04 1.16 -4.28
N VAL A 36 17.61 1.47 -5.50
CA VAL A 36 16.19 1.51 -5.88
C VAL A 36 15.96 0.47 -6.97
N MET A 37 14.87 -0.28 -6.86
CA MET A 37 14.41 -1.22 -7.88
C MET A 37 12.88 -1.23 -7.94
N SER A 38 12.29 -1.78 -9.00
CA SER A 38 10.84 -2.00 -9.01
C SER A 38 10.46 -3.10 -8.00
N ALA A 39 9.21 -3.12 -7.56
CA ALA A 39 8.71 -4.19 -6.70
C ALA A 39 8.78 -5.57 -7.39
N ALA A 40 8.66 -5.61 -8.71
CA ALA A 40 8.82 -6.85 -9.49
C ALA A 40 10.28 -7.33 -9.45
N ASP A 41 11.24 -6.44 -9.74
CA ASP A 41 12.67 -6.78 -9.71
C ASP A 41 13.13 -7.21 -8.30
N LEU A 42 12.53 -6.62 -7.26
CA LEU A 42 12.79 -7.00 -5.88
C LEU A 42 12.41 -8.47 -5.62
N ILE A 43 11.23 -8.88 -6.06
CA ILE A 43 10.74 -10.25 -5.90
C ILE A 43 11.56 -11.21 -6.75
N ASP A 44 11.90 -10.84 -7.98
CA ASP A 44 12.71 -11.67 -8.87
C ASP A 44 14.13 -11.87 -8.31
N THR A 45 14.73 -10.81 -7.76
CA THR A 45 16.13 -10.85 -7.27
C THR A 45 16.23 -11.47 -5.88
N HIS A 46 15.26 -11.23 -4.99
CA HIS A 46 15.36 -11.60 -3.59
C HIS A 46 14.34 -12.65 -3.14
N GLY A 47 13.44 -13.08 -4.03
CA GLY A 47 12.33 -13.96 -3.73
C GLY A 47 11.19 -13.23 -3.01
N PRO A 48 10.19 -13.96 -2.50
CA PRO A 48 9.08 -13.39 -1.75
C PRO A 48 9.57 -12.49 -0.61
N VAL A 49 8.95 -11.31 -0.46
CA VAL A 49 9.26 -10.34 0.58
C VAL A 49 8.11 -10.24 1.58
N ARG A 50 8.44 -10.04 2.86
CA ARG A 50 7.44 -9.85 3.91
C ARG A 50 7.09 -8.38 4.02
N LEU A 51 5.84 -8.04 3.75
CA LEU A 51 5.34 -6.68 3.97
C LEU A 51 5.09 -6.45 5.46
N SER A 52 5.60 -5.32 5.95
CA SER A 52 5.33 -4.77 7.27
C SER A 52 4.68 -3.40 7.07
N PRO A 53 3.35 -3.29 7.21
CA PRO A 53 2.73 -1.98 7.17
C PRO A 53 3.31 -1.15 8.31
N GLY A 54 3.75 0.09 8.03
CA GLY A 54 4.16 1.03 9.06
C GLY A 54 2.96 1.39 9.92
N GLY A 55 2.71 0.59 10.96
CA GLY A 55 1.61 0.72 11.92
C GLY A 55 0.28 1.06 11.25
N SER A 56 -0.46 0.06 10.76
CA SER A 56 -1.83 0.30 10.30
C SER A 56 -2.62 0.94 11.44
N ARG A 57 -3.26 2.08 11.16
CA ARG A 57 -4.17 2.74 12.12
C ARG A 57 -5.51 2.01 12.24
N LEU A 58 -5.74 0.99 11.41
CA LEU A 58 -6.96 0.20 11.41
C LEU A 58 -6.83 -0.99 12.35
N SER A 59 -7.93 -1.29 13.03
CA SER A 59 -8.07 -2.56 13.73
C SER A 59 -8.15 -3.72 12.71
N ALA A 60 -7.84 -4.94 13.13
CA ALA A 60 -7.91 -6.12 12.26
C ALA A 60 -9.28 -6.26 11.56
N GLY A 61 -10.38 -6.07 12.30
CA GLY A 61 -11.74 -6.14 11.72
C GLY A 61 -12.04 -5.02 10.71
N SER A 62 -11.40 -3.85 10.84
CA SER A 62 -11.52 -2.77 9.87
C SER A 62 -10.69 -3.04 8.60
N CYS A 63 -9.62 -3.83 8.69
CA CYS A 63 -8.89 -4.30 7.52
C CYS A 63 -9.71 -5.35 6.74
N ASP A 64 -10.30 -6.33 7.43
CA ASP A 64 -11.09 -7.38 6.80
C ASP A 64 -12.29 -6.80 6.04
N ALA A 65 -13.04 -5.88 6.67
CA ALA A 65 -14.16 -5.20 6.02
C ALA A 65 -13.74 -4.38 4.79
N LEU A 66 -12.53 -3.83 4.76
CA LEU A 66 -12.03 -3.13 3.57
C LEU A 66 -11.68 -4.09 2.45
N VAL A 67 -11.03 -5.22 2.77
CA VAL A 67 -10.71 -6.27 1.79
C VAL A 67 -12.00 -6.77 1.15
N ASP A 68 -13.04 -7.05 1.94
CA ASP A 68 -14.34 -7.50 1.44
C ASP A 68 -14.95 -6.50 0.44
N VAL A 69 -14.90 -5.20 0.72
CA VAL A 69 -15.44 -4.17 -0.17
C VAL A 69 -14.57 -4.00 -1.43
N VAL A 70 -13.24 -4.08 -1.31
CA VAL A 70 -12.33 -4.02 -2.47
C VAL A 70 -12.54 -5.23 -3.38
N ASP A 71 -12.65 -6.44 -2.81
CA ASP A 71 -12.89 -7.67 -3.55
C ASP A 71 -14.28 -7.66 -4.23
N LEU A 72 -15.29 -7.08 -3.58
CA LEU A 72 -16.61 -6.89 -4.18
C LEU A 72 -16.57 -5.95 -5.38
N VAL A 73 -15.89 -4.80 -5.26
CA VAL A 73 -15.74 -3.85 -6.37
C VAL A 73 -14.85 -4.42 -7.49
N ALA A 74 -13.83 -5.22 -7.15
CA ALA A 74 -12.94 -5.83 -8.15
C ALA A 74 -13.59 -7.02 -8.88
N SER A 75 -14.48 -7.76 -8.23
CA SER A 75 -15.15 -8.93 -8.81
C SER A 75 -16.25 -8.57 -9.81
N ASP A 76 -16.93 -7.44 -9.60
CA ASP A 76 -17.91 -6.92 -10.54
C ASP A 76 -17.88 -5.38 -10.63
N PRO A 77 -16.87 -4.83 -11.33
CA PRO A 77 -16.68 -3.38 -11.39
C PRO A 77 -17.79 -2.66 -12.16
N GLU A 78 -18.54 -3.36 -13.01
CA GLU A 78 -19.63 -2.79 -13.81
C GLU A 78 -20.94 -2.66 -13.01
N THR A 79 -21.12 -3.44 -11.93
CA THR A 79 -22.32 -3.39 -11.08
C THR A 79 -22.10 -2.75 -9.71
N ALA A 80 -20.85 -2.40 -9.37
CA ALA A 80 -20.51 -1.71 -8.14
C ALA A 80 -21.32 -0.40 -7.99
N THR A 81 -21.99 -0.25 -6.84
CA THR A 81 -22.78 0.96 -6.56
C THR A 81 -21.88 2.14 -6.21
N VAL A 82 -22.41 3.36 -6.40
CA VAL A 82 -21.70 4.60 -6.03
C VAL A 82 -21.33 4.60 -4.54
N GLU A 83 -22.19 4.05 -3.69
CA GLU A 83 -21.98 3.90 -2.26
C GLU A 83 -20.80 2.97 -1.95
N GLN A 84 -20.71 1.81 -2.59
CA GLN A 84 -19.60 0.87 -2.43
C GLN A 84 -18.27 1.50 -2.86
N ILE A 85 -18.26 2.19 -3.99
CA ILE A 85 -17.08 2.92 -4.47
C ILE A 85 -16.67 4.03 -3.47
N ARG A 86 -17.65 4.71 -2.87
CA ARG A 86 -17.40 5.75 -1.87
C ARG A 86 -16.81 5.17 -0.59
N GLU A 87 -17.28 4.00 -0.15
CA GLU A 87 -16.74 3.28 1.01
C GLU A 87 -15.29 2.87 0.79
N VAL A 88 -14.94 2.29 -0.38
CA VAL A 88 -13.54 2.01 -0.76
C VAL A 88 -12.71 3.28 -0.67
N ALA A 89 -13.21 4.38 -1.24
CA ALA A 89 -12.46 5.64 -1.28
C ALA A 89 -12.29 6.28 0.11
N VAL A 90 -13.26 6.12 1.02
CA VAL A 90 -13.14 6.58 2.42
C VAL A 90 -12.11 5.75 3.18
N ALA A 91 -12.19 4.43 3.06
CA ALA A 91 -11.26 3.53 3.73
C ALA A 91 -9.83 3.69 3.20
N ALA A 92 -9.64 3.86 1.89
CA ALA A 92 -8.35 4.18 1.28
C ALA A 92 -7.79 5.52 1.81
N ARG A 93 -8.62 6.56 1.95
CA ARG A 93 -8.20 7.85 2.54
C ARG A 93 -7.76 7.71 4.00
N LEU A 94 -8.48 6.92 4.79
CA LEU A 94 -8.12 6.64 6.19
C LEU A 94 -6.79 5.88 6.30
N LEU A 95 -6.57 4.89 5.43
CA LEU A 95 -5.31 4.16 5.34
C LEU A 95 -4.12 5.05 4.95
N LEU A 96 -4.32 5.90 3.96
CA LEU A 96 -3.28 6.78 3.45
C LEU A 96 -3.05 8.03 4.34
N GLY A 97 -3.87 8.22 5.38
CA GLY A 97 -3.82 9.41 6.24
C GLY A 97 -4.13 10.71 5.50
N VAL A 98 -4.78 10.64 4.34
CA VAL A 98 -5.09 11.79 3.49
C VAL A 98 -6.37 12.42 4.01
N GLN A 99 -6.25 13.52 4.76
CA GLN A 99 -7.41 14.36 5.05
C GLN A 99 -7.88 14.97 3.73
N SER A 100 -9.16 14.77 3.41
CA SER A 100 -9.80 15.42 2.27
C SER A 100 -9.64 16.93 2.39
N VAL A 101 -8.90 17.53 1.46
CA VAL A 101 -8.94 18.99 1.25
C VAL A 101 -10.38 19.31 0.84
N PRO A 102 -11.08 20.22 1.55
CA PRO A 102 -12.42 20.62 1.14
C PRO A 102 -12.33 21.23 -0.26
N ARG A 103 -13.09 20.69 -1.22
CA ARG A 103 -13.26 21.37 -2.51
C ARG A 103 -14.02 22.65 -2.23
N SER A 104 -13.37 23.79 -2.48
CA SER A 104 -14.04 25.09 -2.49
C SER A 104 -15.20 25.06 -3.50
N PRO A 105 -16.32 25.74 -3.19
CA PRO A 105 -17.53 25.76 -4.01
C PRO A 105 -17.32 26.37 -5.40
#